data_AF-A0A2T2NGL9-F1
#
_entry.id   AF-A0A2T2NGL9-F1
#
_cell.length_a   1.000
_cell.length_b   1.000
_cell.length_c   1.000
_cell.angle_alpha   90.00
_cell.angle_beta   90.00
_cell.angle_gamma   90.00
#
_symmetry.space_group_name_H-M   'P 1'
#
loop_
_entity.id
_entity.type
_entity.pdbx_description
1 polymer ?
#
loop_
_entity_poly.entity_id
_entity_poly.type
_entity_poly.pdbx_seq_one_letter_code
_entity_poly.pdbx_strand_id
1 'polypeptide(L)'
;MHAPQIPSSPARRADFMSISLLILGISSFLFHASLRQTLQFADELSMLGLAWSLLQGTLTMRTSAPTSTYISIGLAIVFPLFAAFYVWTGKIIYHAVAFALAVLLIVLRSLYLFYWLEPPFPKAKRESWRARGWVALSILLAGYLVWNVDLEFCKEIREIRERIGVPWAWGLELHGWWHVLTAVATSILMDIVREMREVVGGEKVE
;
A
#
# COMPACT_ATOMS: atom_id res chain seq x y z
N MET A 1 -12.43 -28.88 -29.85
CA MET A 1 -11.47 -27.79 -29.57
C MET A 1 -12.13 -26.84 -28.59
N HIS A 2 -11.83 -26.96 -27.30
CA HIS A 2 -12.29 -25.98 -26.30
C HIS A 2 -11.36 -24.77 -26.36
N ALA A 3 -11.90 -23.61 -26.71
CA ALA A 3 -11.19 -22.35 -26.59
C ALA A 3 -10.77 -22.16 -25.12
N PRO A 4 -9.52 -21.72 -24.84
CA PRO A 4 -9.12 -21.40 -23.49
C PRO A 4 -10.01 -20.26 -22.97
N GLN A 5 -10.74 -20.52 -21.89
CA GLN A 5 -11.46 -19.47 -21.18
C GLN A 5 -10.40 -18.51 -20.60
N ILE A 6 -10.29 -17.33 -21.21
CA ILE A 6 -9.54 -16.22 -20.61
C ILE A 6 -10.28 -15.91 -19.30
N PRO A 7 -9.66 -16.04 -18.13
CA PRO A 7 -10.31 -15.67 -16.88
C PRO A 7 -10.70 -14.21 -17.00
N SER A 8 -12.01 -13.93 -16.92
CA SER A 8 -12.55 -12.59 -16.82
C SER A 8 -11.81 -11.88 -15.69
N SER A 9 -11.13 -10.76 -15.98
CA SER A 9 -10.51 -9.95 -14.94
C SER A 9 -11.55 -9.71 -13.84
N PRO A 10 -11.25 -9.96 -12.56
CA PRO A 10 -12.22 -9.72 -11.51
C PRO A 10 -12.68 -8.27 -11.65
N ALA A 11 -13.99 -8.08 -11.84
CA ALA A 11 -14.57 -6.75 -11.92
C ALA A 11 -14.07 -5.97 -10.71
N ARG A 12 -13.33 -4.87 -10.94
CA ARG A 12 -12.81 -3.97 -9.90
C ARG A 12 -13.97 -3.47 -9.05
N ARG A 13 -14.35 -4.22 -8.01
CA ARG A 13 -15.31 -3.76 -7.01
C ARG A 13 -14.61 -2.69 -6.18
N ALA A 14 -15.30 -1.58 -5.93
CA ALA A 14 -14.86 -0.57 -4.98
C ALA A 14 -14.87 -1.18 -3.58
N ASP A 15 -13.77 -1.84 -3.22
CA ASP A 15 -13.54 -2.41 -1.90
C ASP A 15 -12.84 -1.39 -0.99
N PHE A 16 -12.73 -1.74 0.30
CA PHE A 16 -12.13 -0.87 1.30
C PHE A 16 -10.72 -0.40 0.87
N MET A 17 -9.89 -1.28 0.31
CA MET A 17 -8.54 -0.93 -0.16
C MET A 17 -8.58 0.08 -1.33
N SER A 18 -9.52 -0.07 -2.28
CA SER A 18 -9.69 0.87 -3.40
C SER A 18 -10.08 2.26 -2.92
N ILE A 19 -11.03 2.32 -1.98
CA ILE A 19 -11.51 3.57 -1.39
C ILE A 19 -10.37 4.25 -0.62
N SER A 20 -9.61 3.49 0.18
CA SER A 20 -8.46 4.02 0.91
C SER A 20 -7.37 4.56 -0.03
N LEU A 21 -7.06 3.86 -1.14
CA LEU A 21 -6.09 4.32 -2.12
C LEU A 21 -6.57 5.59 -2.85
N LEU A 22 -7.86 5.68 -3.17
CA LEU A 22 -8.44 6.88 -3.78
C LEU A 22 -8.38 8.08 -2.83
N ILE A 23 -8.75 7.89 -1.56
CA ILE A 23 -8.65 8.94 -0.54
C ILE A 23 -7.20 9.40 -0.40
N LEU A 24 -6.24 8.47 -0.36
CA LEU A 24 -4.81 8.80 -0.36
C LEU A 24 -4.41 9.64 -1.57
N GLY A 25 -4.81 9.25 -2.77
CA GLY A 25 -4.50 10.01 -3.99
C GLY A 25 -5.06 11.44 -3.94
N ILE A 26 -6.31 11.60 -3.49
CA ILE A 26 -6.95 12.92 -3.37
C ILE A 26 -6.26 13.76 -2.28
N SER A 27 -6.03 13.20 -1.10
CA SER A 27 -5.39 13.90 0.02
C SER A 27 -3.97 14.32 -0.31
N SER A 28 -3.19 13.43 -0.94
CA SER A 28 -1.84 13.72 -1.42
C SER A 28 -1.84 14.84 -2.47
N PHE A 29 -2.72 14.76 -3.47
CA PHE A 29 -2.86 15.83 -4.45
C PHE A 29 -3.18 17.18 -3.80
N LEU A 30 -4.14 17.23 -2.88
CA LEU A 30 -4.52 18.46 -2.18
C LEU A 30 -3.38 19.01 -1.34
N PHE A 31 -2.59 18.16 -0.68
CA PHE A 31 -1.40 18.58 0.04
C PHE A 31 -0.37 19.17 -0.93
N HIS A 32 0.07 18.44 -1.96
CA HIS A 32 1.11 18.92 -2.87
C HIS A 32 0.68 20.15 -3.69
N ALA A 33 -0.61 20.33 -3.95
CA ALA A 33 -1.15 21.52 -4.61
C ALA A 33 -1.17 22.77 -3.71
N SER A 34 -1.10 22.61 -2.38
CA SER A 34 -1.34 23.71 -1.42
C SER A 34 -0.25 23.93 -0.37
N LEU A 35 0.53 22.89 -0.07
CA LEU A 35 1.52 22.79 1.01
C LEU A 35 0.98 23.20 2.39
N ARG A 36 -0.33 23.02 2.62
CA ARG A 36 -0.97 23.35 3.90
C ARG A 36 -0.81 22.21 4.90
N GLN A 37 -0.39 22.53 6.13
CA GLN A 37 -0.21 21.56 7.21
C GLN A 37 -1.46 20.69 7.47
N THR A 38 -2.66 21.27 7.43
CA THR A 38 -3.90 20.50 7.62
C THR A 38 -4.08 19.42 6.54
N LEU A 39 -3.68 19.72 5.30
CA LEU A 39 -3.76 18.78 4.18
C LEU A 39 -2.59 17.79 4.21
N GLN A 40 -1.44 18.17 4.78
CA GLN A 40 -0.36 17.24 5.09
C GLN A 40 -0.84 16.13 6.04
N PHE A 41 -1.53 16.49 7.12
CA PHE A 41 -2.13 15.49 8.01
C PHE A 41 -3.16 14.62 7.28
N ALA A 42 -3.94 15.18 6.35
CA ALA A 42 -4.88 14.39 5.55
C ALA A 42 -4.14 13.36 4.69
N ASP A 43 -3.06 13.75 4.00
CA ASP A 43 -2.21 12.86 3.20
C ASP A 43 -1.61 11.74 4.06
N GLU A 44 -0.91 12.11 5.13
CA GLU A 44 -0.23 11.16 6.02
C GLU A 44 -1.19 10.20 6.74
N LEU A 45 -2.34 10.69 7.23
CA LEU A 45 -3.34 9.84 7.85
C LEU A 45 -4.04 8.92 6.83
N SER A 46 -4.27 9.40 5.62
CA SER A 46 -4.83 8.56 4.55
C SER A 46 -3.86 7.47 4.10
N MET A 47 -2.55 7.72 4.16
CA MET A 47 -1.50 6.73 3.90
C MET A 47 -1.55 5.61 4.95
N LEU A 48 -1.67 5.95 6.23
CA LEU A 48 -1.92 4.98 7.29
C LEU A 48 -3.27 4.27 7.11
N GLY A 49 -4.29 4.95 6.59
CA GLY A 49 -5.60 4.37 6.30
C GLY A 49 -5.54 3.28 5.23
N LEU A 50 -4.73 3.48 4.19
CA LEU A 50 -4.44 2.45 3.20
C LEU A 50 -3.67 1.27 3.81
N ALA A 51 -2.64 1.54 4.61
CA ALA A 51 -1.91 0.49 5.33
C ALA A 51 -2.84 -0.31 6.26
N TRP A 52 -3.77 0.36 6.96
CA TRP A 52 -4.80 -0.28 7.75
C TRP A 52 -5.70 -1.19 6.90
N SER A 53 -6.18 -0.73 5.74
CA SER A 53 -7.02 -1.57 4.87
C SER A 53 -6.31 -2.86 4.42
N LEU A 54 -5.00 -2.79 4.14
CA LEU A 54 -4.16 -3.95 3.80
C LEU A 54 -3.88 -4.85 5.01
N LEU A 55 -3.66 -4.28 6.20
CA LEU A 55 -3.50 -5.03 7.44
C LEU A 55 -4.77 -5.79 7.79
N GLN A 56 -5.94 -5.14 7.72
CA GLN A 56 -7.22 -5.82 7.86
C GLN A 56 -7.35 -6.92 6.80
N GLY A 57 -6.99 -6.59 5.55
CA GLY A 57 -6.86 -7.47 4.39
C GLY A 57 -6.20 -8.81 4.68
N THR A 58 -5.03 -8.73 5.30
CA THR A 58 -4.07 -9.84 5.41
C THR A 58 -4.12 -10.53 6.78
N LEU A 59 -4.34 -9.80 7.86
CA LEU A 59 -4.39 -10.35 9.22
C LEU A 59 -5.65 -11.17 9.47
N THR A 60 -6.80 -10.77 8.89
CA THR A 60 -8.05 -11.52 9.05
C THR A 60 -8.10 -12.80 8.22
N MET A 61 -7.21 -12.94 7.24
CA MET A 61 -7.25 -14.05 6.30
C MET A 61 -6.97 -15.40 6.97
N ARG A 62 -7.84 -16.39 6.68
CA ARG A 62 -7.82 -17.74 7.26
C ARG A 62 -7.66 -17.76 8.79
N THR A 63 -8.33 -16.81 9.45
CA THR A 63 -8.51 -16.83 10.90
C THR A 63 -9.93 -17.23 11.26
N SER A 64 -10.16 -17.66 12.50
CA SER A 64 -11.51 -17.94 13.00
C SER A 64 -12.37 -16.67 13.00
N ALA A 65 -13.69 -16.82 12.92
CA ALA A 65 -14.63 -15.68 13.00
C ALA A 65 -14.39 -14.77 14.22
N PRO A 66 -14.24 -15.28 15.47
CA PRO A 66 -13.96 -14.42 16.61
C PRO A 66 -12.59 -13.71 16.49
N THR A 67 -11.55 -14.41 16.02
CA THR A 67 -10.23 -13.79 15.81
C THR A 67 -10.28 -12.66 14.79
N SER A 68 -10.96 -12.87 13.66
CA SER A 68 -11.14 -11.84 12.63
C SER A 68 -11.87 -10.60 13.17
N THR A 69 -12.89 -10.81 14.01
CA THR A 69 -13.62 -9.73 14.68
C THR A 69 -12.71 -8.97 15.64
N TYR A 70 -11.94 -9.65 16.50
CA TYR A 70 -11.01 -9.01 17.41
C TYR A 70 -9.93 -8.20 16.69
N ILE A 71 -9.36 -8.73 15.61
CA ILE A 71 -8.39 -8.00 14.76
C ILE A 71 -9.02 -6.72 14.20
N SER A 72 -10.24 -6.83 13.65
CA SER A 72 -10.93 -5.70 13.04
C SER A 72 -11.28 -4.61 14.06
N ILE A 73 -11.76 -5.00 15.25
CA ILE A 73 -12.02 -4.07 16.37
C ILE A 73 -10.72 -3.43 16.85
N GLY A 74 -9.66 -4.23 17.04
CA GLY A 74 -8.36 -3.73 17.49
C GLY A 74 -7.82 -2.67 16.54
N LEU A 75 -7.82 -2.93 15.23
CA LEU A 75 -7.39 -1.95 14.24
C LEU A 75 -8.29 -0.69 14.22
N ALA A 76 -9.61 -0.86 14.36
CA ALA A 76 -10.58 0.24 14.42
C ALA A 76 -10.43 1.12 15.67
N ILE A 77 -9.80 0.62 16.73
CA ILE A 77 -9.46 1.39 17.94
C ILE A 77 -8.06 2.02 17.80
N VAL A 78 -7.06 1.23 17.40
CA VAL A 78 -5.66 1.68 17.32
C VAL A 78 -5.51 2.81 16.32
N PHE A 79 -6.14 2.73 15.14
CA PHE A 79 -5.96 3.72 14.10
C PHE A 79 -6.44 5.12 14.50
N PRO A 80 -7.69 5.33 14.99
CA PRO A 80 -8.14 6.64 15.43
C PRO A 80 -7.36 7.19 16.64
N LEU A 81 -6.98 6.33 17.59
CA LEU A 81 -6.18 6.75 18.75
C LEU A 81 -4.79 7.24 18.31
N PHE A 82 -4.14 6.49 17.40
CA PHE A 82 -2.86 6.92 16.84
C PHE A 82 -3.01 8.20 16.02
N ALA A 83 -4.08 8.33 15.21
CA ALA A 83 -4.33 9.55 14.44
C ALA A 83 -4.49 10.77 15.35
N ALA A 84 -5.26 10.67 16.43
CA ALA A 84 -5.41 11.73 17.41
C ALA A 84 -4.08 12.09 18.08
N PHE A 85 -3.30 11.09 18.50
CA PHE A 85 -1.95 11.28 19.04
C PHE A 85 -1.02 11.98 18.04
N TYR A 86 -1.05 11.56 16.77
CA TYR A 86 -0.20 12.10 15.73
C TYR A 86 -0.52 13.58 15.44
N VAL A 87 -1.81 13.90 15.27
CA VAL A 87 -2.26 15.28 15.05
C VAL A 87 -1.95 16.17 16.26
N TRP A 88 -2.09 15.64 17.48
CA TRP A 88 -1.77 16.39 18.70
C TRP A 88 -0.27 16.68 18.84
N THR A 89 0.60 15.74 18.47
CA THR A 89 2.06 15.91 18.58
C THR A 89 2.67 16.68 17.41
N GLY A 90 2.13 16.51 16.20
CA GLY A 90 2.62 17.15 14.97
C GLY A 90 4.03 16.72 14.53
N LYS A 91 4.62 15.66 15.11
CA LYS A 91 5.99 15.23 14.79
C LYS A 91 6.00 14.09 13.78
N ILE A 92 6.48 14.38 12.56
CA ILE A 92 6.53 13.45 11.43
C ILE A 92 7.17 12.08 11.74
N ILE A 93 8.14 12.05 12.66
CA ILE A 93 8.82 10.81 13.07
C ILE A 93 7.85 9.75 13.58
N TYR A 94 6.76 10.15 14.27
CA TYR A 94 5.78 9.19 14.77
C TYR A 94 5.00 8.54 13.64
N HIS A 95 4.56 9.33 12.65
CA HIS A 95 3.92 8.80 11.45
C HIS A 95 4.88 7.89 10.67
N ALA A 96 6.12 8.33 10.43
CA ALA A 96 7.10 7.55 9.68
C ALA A 96 7.38 6.19 10.32
N VAL A 97 7.57 6.15 11.65
CA VAL A 97 7.76 4.90 12.39
C VAL A 97 6.51 4.02 12.34
N ALA A 98 5.32 4.58 12.56
CA ALA A 98 4.07 3.81 12.51
C ALA A 98 3.80 3.23 11.11
N PHE A 99 4.05 4.00 10.07
CA PHE A 99 3.91 3.56 8.69
C PHE A 99 4.93 2.44 8.36
N ALA A 100 6.19 2.60 8.74
CA ALA A 100 7.22 1.58 8.54
C ALA A 100 6.87 0.26 9.26
N LEU A 101 6.38 0.35 10.51
CA LEU A 101 5.91 -0.83 11.25
C LEU A 101 4.70 -1.49 10.59
N ALA A 102 3.74 -0.71 10.08
CA ALA A 102 2.59 -1.24 9.36
C ALA A 102 3.01 -1.97 8.08
N VAL A 103 3.90 -1.40 7.28
CA VAL A 103 4.47 -2.03 6.07
C VAL A 103 5.22 -3.30 6.44
N LEU A 104 6.07 -3.28 7.46
CA LEU A 104 6.79 -4.46 7.95
C LEU A 104 5.80 -5.58 8.34
N LEU A 105 4.74 -5.25 9.08
CA LEU A 105 3.73 -6.23 9.49
C LEU A 105 2.97 -6.82 8.27
N ILE A 106 2.64 -6.00 7.27
CA ILE A 106 2.04 -6.47 6.01
C ILE A 106 2.98 -7.46 5.31
N VAL A 107 4.28 -7.12 5.22
CA VAL A 107 5.29 -8.00 4.59
C VAL A 107 5.43 -9.30 5.37
N LEU A 108 5.64 -9.25 6.69
CA LEU A 108 5.79 -10.44 7.52
C LEU A 108 4.54 -11.33 7.47
N ARG A 109 3.35 -10.75 7.52
CA ARG A 109 2.10 -11.49 7.38
C ARG A 109 1.98 -12.12 5.99
N SER A 110 2.36 -11.41 4.94
CA SER A 110 2.34 -11.94 3.56
C SER A 110 3.31 -13.11 3.40
N LEU A 111 4.51 -13.01 3.98
CA LEU A 111 5.48 -14.11 4.00
C LEU A 111 4.92 -15.33 4.75
N TYR A 112 4.30 -15.13 5.91
CA TYR A 112 3.58 -16.19 6.63
C TYR A 112 2.57 -16.90 5.71
N LEU A 113 1.73 -16.13 5.02
CA LEU A 113 0.69 -16.65 4.13
C LEU A 113 1.23 -17.43 2.93
N PHE A 114 2.43 -17.09 2.44
CA PHE A 114 3.07 -17.76 1.32
C PHE A 114 3.82 -19.04 1.70
N TYR A 115 4.51 -19.04 2.82
CA TYR A 115 5.52 -20.06 3.13
C TYR A 115 5.13 -20.98 4.29
N TRP A 116 4.31 -20.51 5.24
CA TRP A 116 4.07 -21.21 6.50
C TRP A 116 2.59 -21.50 6.80
N LEU A 117 1.67 -20.98 6.00
CA LEU A 117 0.24 -21.23 6.17
C LEU A 117 -0.14 -22.66 5.77
N GLU A 118 -0.84 -23.35 6.67
CA GLU A 118 -1.38 -24.71 6.48
C GLU A 118 -2.92 -24.70 6.63
N PRO A 119 -3.69 -25.37 5.74
CA PRO A 119 -3.23 -25.95 4.47
C PRO A 119 -2.73 -24.85 3.54
N PRO A 120 -1.84 -25.10 2.56
CA PRO A 120 -1.29 -24.01 1.77
C PRO A 120 -2.23 -23.62 0.61
N PHE A 121 -2.05 -22.41 0.05
CA PHE A 121 -2.77 -21.99 -1.15
C PHE A 121 -2.41 -22.82 -2.39
N PRO A 122 -3.27 -22.91 -3.42
CA PRO A 122 -2.97 -23.63 -4.67
C PRO A 122 -1.62 -23.22 -5.27
N LYS A 123 -0.77 -24.20 -5.64
CA LYS A 123 0.62 -23.97 -6.06
C LYS A 123 0.73 -22.95 -7.20
N ALA A 124 -0.08 -23.12 -8.26
CA ALA A 124 -0.07 -22.24 -9.43
C ALA A 124 -0.39 -20.77 -9.09
N LYS A 125 -1.36 -20.53 -8.20
CA LYS A 125 -1.70 -19.18 -7.71
C LYS A 125 -0.56 -18.59 -6.88
N ARG A 126 0.02 -19.40 -5.99
CA ARG A 126 1.11 -18.97 -5.10
C ARG A 126 2.37 -18.55 -5.86
N GLU A 127 2.74 -19.26 -6.91
CA GLU A 127 3.87 -18.89 -7.78
C GLU A 127 3.63 -17.55 -8.47
N SER A 128 2.43 -17.34 -9.03
CA SER A 128 2.03 -16.06 -9.62
C SER A 128 2.07 -14.91 -8.61
N TRP A 129 1.52 -15.11 -7.41
CA TRP A 129 1.53 -14.10 -6.34
C TRP A 129 2.94 -13.79 -5.84
N ARG A 130 3.81 -14.79 -5.72
CA ARG A 130 5.22 -14.58 -5.34
C ARG A 130 5.96 -13.74 -6.38
N ALA A 131 5.82 -14.05 -7.67
CA ALA A 131 6.47 -13.29 -8.73
C ALA A 131 6.00 -11.82 -8.72
N ARG A 132 4.68 -11.58 -8.67
CA ARG A 132 4.12 -10.22 -8.57
C ARG A 132 4.50 -9.52 -7.27
N GLY A 133 4.56 -10.24 -6.16
CA GLY A 133 4.98 -9.71 -4.87
C GLY A 133 6.44 -9.22 -4.90
N TRP A 134 7.34 -9.96 -5.55
CA TRP A 134 8.72 -9.52 -5.76
C TRP A 134 8.83 -8.29 -6.66
N VAL A 135 8.01 -8.22 -7.72
CA VAL A 135 7.92 -7.02 -8.57
C VAL A 135 7.45 -5.82 -7.74
N ALA A 136 6.36 -5.97 -6.98
CA ALA A 136 5.83 -4.90 -6.13
C ALA A 136 6.86 -4.43 -5.08
N LEU A 137 7.55 -5.37 -4.41
CA LEU A 137 8.60 -5.05 -3.45
C LEU A 137 9.76 -4.29 -4.12
N SER A 138 10.18 -4.71 -5.30
CA SER A 138 11.27 -4.05 -6.04
C SER A 138 10.88 -2.61 -6.43
N ILE A 139 9.65 -2.41 -6.91
CA ILE A 139 9.12 -1.08 -7.24
C ILE A 139 9.01 -0.20 -5.99
N LEU A 140 8.55 -0.76 -4.87
CA LEU A 140 8.44 -0.03 -3.60
C LEU A 140 9.82 0.43 -3.09
N LEU A 141 10.82 -0.44 -3.14
CA LEU A 141 12.20 -0.12 -2.76
C LEU A 141 12.83 0.91 -3.70
N ALA A 142 12.60 0.79 -5.00
CA ALA A 142 13.03 1.79 -5.99
C ALA A 142 12.38 3.15 -5.72
N GLY A 143 11.08 3.16 -5.41
CA GLY A 143 10.37 4.34 -4.93
C GLY A 143 11.08 4.95 -3.71
N TYR A 144 11.33 4.14 -2.69
CA TYR A 144 11.91 4.63 -1.44
C TYR A 144 13.29 5.22 -1.66
N LEU A 145 14.08 4.61 -2.55
CA LEU A 145 15.37 5.13 -2.95
C LEU A 145 15.24 6.49 -3.63
N VAL A 146 14.36 6.65 -4.63
CA VAL A 146 14.22 7.94 -5.33
C VAL A 146 13.70 9.04 -4.40
N TRP A 147 12.83 8.70 -3.44
CA TRP A 147 12.38 9.63 -2.40
C TRP A 147 13.53 10.10 -1.50
N ASN A 148 14.39 9.18 -1.04
CA ASN A 148 15.56 9.56 -0.23
C ASN A 148 16.58 10.39 -1.01
N VAL A 149 16.78 10.07 -2.30
CA VAL A 149 17.65 10.87 -3.17
C VAL A 149 17.09 12.29 -3.33
N ASP A 150 15.77 12.44 -3.49
CA ASP A 150 15.11 13.75 -3.56
C ASP A 150 15.30 14.57 -2.26
N LEU A 151 15.21 13.90 -1.11
CA LEU A 151 15.41 14.53 0.21
C LEU A 151 16.86 15.01 0.41
N GLU A 152 17.84 14.16 0.14
CA GLU A 152 19.25 14.45 0.43
C GLU A 152 19.88 15.40 -0.60
N PHE A 153 19.57 15.22 -1.89
CA PHE A 153 20.15 15.98 -3.00
C PHE A 153 19.18 17.03 -3.58
N CYS A 154 18.28 17.56 -2.74
CA CYS A 154 17.21 18.46 -3.17
C CYS A 154 17.74 19.68 -3.94
N LYS A 155 18.83 20.29 -3.45
CA LYS A 155 19.41 21.50 -4.04
C LYS A 155 20.01 21.20 -5.42
N GLU A 156 20.82 20.16 -5.50
CA GLU A 156 21.51 19.71 -6.70
C GLU A 156 20.51 19.34 -7.81
N ILE A 157 19.48 18.58 -7.46
CA ILE A 157 18.43 18.16 -8.40
C ILE A 157 17.67 19.38 -8.94
N ARG A 158 17.37 20.37 -8.08
CA ARG A 158 16.71 21.61 -8.51
C ARG A 158 17.57 22.43 -9.46
N GLU A 159 18.86 22.58 -9.18
CA GLU A 159 19.79 23.28 -10.09
C GLU A 159 19.88 22.59 -11.45
N ILE A 160 19.89 21.25 -11.49
CA ILE A 160 19.89 20.49 -12.74
C ILE A 160 18.56 20.71 -13.50
N ARG A 161 17.42 20.67 -12.80
CA ARG A 161 16.09 20.92 -13.39
C ARG A 161 16.00 22.30 -14.05
N GLU A 162 16.51 23.33 -13.39
CA GLU A 162 16.54 24.71 -13.92
C GLU A 162 17.39 24.82 -15.19
N ARG A 163 18.51 24.08 -15.27
CA ARG A 163 19.38 24.06 -16.45
C ARG A 163 18.78 23.29 -17.62
N ILE A 164 18.13 22.15 -17.36
CA ILE A 164 17.59 21.27 -18.40
C ILE A 164 16.26 21.81 -18.94
N GLY A 165 15.42 22.39 -18.09
CA GLY A 165 14.10 22.91 -18.47
C GLY A 165 13.08 21.83 -18.84
N VAL A 166 11.83 22.26 -19.07
CA VAL A 166 10.74 21.36 -19.49
C VAL A 166 10.87 20.97 -20.97
N PRO A 167 10.48 19.75 -21.37
CA PRO A 167 9.81 18.71 -20.57
C PRO A 167 10.76 17.79 -19.78
N TRP A 168 12.06 17.80 -20.08
CA TRP A 168 13.03 16.86 -19.51
C TRP A 168 13.20 16.99 -17.99
N ALA A 169 12.98 18.18 -17.43
CA ALA A 169 12.95 18.42 -15.99
C ALA A 169 11.93 17.55 -15.24
N TRP A 170 10.85 17.08 -15.89
CA TRP A 170 9.88 16.17 -15.27
C TRP A 170 10.50 14.83 -14.87
N GLY A 171 11.54 14.37 -15.58
CA GLY A 171 12.28 13.16 -15.21
C GLY A 171 12.99 13.27 -13.87
N LEU A 172 13.24 14.50 -13.39
CA LEU A 172 13.94 14.80 -12.15
C LEU A 172 13.00 15.20 -11.01
N GLU A 173 11.68 15.14 -11.19
CA GLU A 173 10.69 15.29 -10.12
C GLU A 173 10.63 13.99 -9.30
N LEU A 174 11.72 13.65 -8.62
CA LEU A 174 11.88 12.33 -7.98
C LEU A 174 10.83 12.08 -6.90
N HIS A 175 10.40 13.10 -6.17
CA HIS A 175 9.25 13.02 -5.27
C HIS A 175 7.95 12.65 -6.01
N GLY A 176 7.74 13.20 -7.21
CA GLY A 176 6.62 12.83 -8.08
C GLY A 176 6.66 11.35 -8.48
N TRP A 177 7.85 10.87 -8.87
CA TRP A 177 8.07 9.46 -9.20
C TRP A 177 7.86 8.53 -8.00
N TRP A 178 8.19 8.95 -6.78
CA TRP A 178 7.87 8.21 -5.56
C TRP A 178 6.38 7.91 -5.44
N HIS A 179 5.49 8.88 -5.66
CA HIS A 179 4.05 8.64 -5.62
C HIS A 179 3.59 7.62 -6.67
N VAL A 180 4.11 7.73 -7.90
CA VAL A 180 3.77 6.80 -8.98
C VAL A 180 4.22 5.37 -8.64
N LEU A 181 5.48 5.20 -8.24
CA LEU A 181 6.07 3.90 -7.94
C LEU A 181 5.36 3.24 -6.76
N THR A 182 5.12 3.97 -5.66
CA THR A 182 4.41 3.44 -4.49
C THR A 182 2.96 3.10 -4.78
N ALA A 183 2.26 3.89 -5.60
CA ALA A 183 0.88 3.59 -6.01
C ALA A 183 0.82 2.30 -6.86
N VAL A 184 1.73 2.13 -7.82
CA VAL A 184 1.82 0.92 -8.65
C VAL A 184 2.17 -0.32 -7.82
N ALA A 185 3.17 -0.22 -6.94
CA ALA A 185 3.51 -1.30 -6.04
C ALA A 185 2.31 -1.70 -5.16
N THR A 186 1.63 -0.70 -4.61
CA THR A 186 0.47 -0.93 -3.73
C THR A 186 -0.71 -1.53 -4.49
N SER A 187 -0.98 -1.11 -5.74
CA SER A 187 -2.05 -1.72 -6.54
C SER A 187 -1.79 -3.20 -6.82
N ILE A 188 -0.54 -3.58 -7.10
CA ILE A 188 -0.17 -5.00 -7.29
C ILE A 188 -0.41 -5.80 -5.99
N LEU A 189 -0.02 -5.25 -4.84
CA LEU A 189 -0.25 -5.90 -3.54
C LEU A 189 -1.74 -6.04 -3.22
N MET A 190 -2.55 -5.01 -3.49
CA MET A 190 -4.00 -5.04 -3.32
C MET A 190 -4.64 -6.14 -4.17
N ASP A 191 -4.22 -6.30 -5.42
CA ASP A 191 -4.74 -7.36 -6.30
C ASP A 191 -4.38 -8.76 -5.80
N ILE A 192 -3.16 -8.96 -5.29
CA ILE A 192 -2.76 -10.22 -4.64
C ILE A 192 -3.67 -10.51 -3.44
N VAL A 193 -3.90 -9.52 -2.56
CA VAL A 193 -4.76 -9.69 -1.39
C VAL A 193 -6.20 -10.03 -1.78
N ARG A 194 -6.74 -9.42 -2.84
CA ARG A 194 -8.07 -9.73 -3.37
C ARG A 194 -8.17 -11.17 -3.85
N GLU A 195 -7.24 -11.61 -4.70
CA GLU A 195 -7.22 -12.97 -5.22
C GLU A 195 -7.09 -14.01 -4.10
N MET A 196 -6.29 -13.73 -3.07
CA MET A 196 -6.21 -14.61 -1.91
C MET A 196 -7.54 -14.68 -1.16
N ARG A 197 -8.21 -13.54 -0.97
CA ARG A 197 -9.53 -13.48 -0.33
C ARG A 197 -10.60 -14.23 -1.13
N GLU A 198 -10.54 -14.18 -2.46
CA GLU A 198 -11.43 -14.95 -3.34
C GLU A 198 -11.25 -16.46 -3.14
N VAL A 199 -10.00 -16.93 -3.08
CA VAL A 199 -9.70 -18.35 -2.82
C VAL A 199 -10.25 -18.77 -1.45
N VAL A 200 -10.02 -17.98 -0.40
CA VAL A 200 -10.55 -18.25 0.95
C VAL A 200 -12.09 -18.17 1.00
N GLY A 201 -12.69 -17.31 0.18
CA GLY A 201 -14.14 -17.22 0.05
C GLY A 201 -14.74 -18.48 -0.57
N GLY A 202 -14.10 -19.02 -1.61
CA GLY A 202 -14.50 -20.27 -2.25
C GLY A 202 -14.44 -21.47 -1.30
N GLU A 203 -13.39 -21.54 -0.47
CA GLU A 203 -13.20 -22.59 0.55
C GLU A 203 -14.32 -22.65 1.61
N LYS A 204 -15.12 -21.59 1.78
CA LYS A 204 -16.23 -21.56 2.73
C LYS A 204 -17.57 -21.98 2.13
N VAL A 205 -17.65 -22.05 0.80
CA VAL A 205 -18.87 -22.37 0.04
C VAL A 205 -18.89 -23.84 -0.37
N GLU A 206 -17.72 -24.47 -0.49
CA GLU A 206 -17.54 -25.93 -0.59
C GLU A 206 -17.70 -26.64 0.75
#